data_AF-A0A1L9V1Z0-F1
#
_entry.id   AF-A0A1L9V1Z0-F1
#
_cell.length_a   1.000
_cell.length_b   1.000
_cell.length_c   1.000
_cell.angle_alpha   90.00
_cell.angle_beta   90.00
_cell.angle_gamma   90.00
#
_symmetry.space_group_name_H-M   'P 1'
#
loop_
_entity.id
_entity.type
_entity.pdbx_description
1 polymer ?
#
loop_
_entity_poly.entity_id
_entity_poly.type
_entity_poly.pdbx_seq_one_letter_code
_entity_poly.pdbx_strand_id
1 'polypeptide(L)'
;MMVVRDDDYAAAIEKLERAGFTKSAPNRTPCPEIMADHPDPQRLMEEINAGYKRVDRYCTVLDYPQDDPEHKGMQLYLFPDSFAHIFPDSRNPSIALGGTASTNQFHTYGNLHYPLEPVLVESFVKAAIDEEAEMEFSTWAAILACWVSQMSGYLEVNNDILDHCEDEKAVEWYSVNFGRIYEAKNGPRDRRISKRLGSGKEMPVDMRGNPI
;
A
#
# COMPACT_ATOMS: atom_id res chain seq x y z
N MET A 1 -8.50 -1.06 -1.44
CA MET A 1 -7.69 -2.28 -1.59
C MET A 1 -8.06 -3.24 -0.47
N MET A 2 -8.27 -4.51 -0.79
CA MET A 2 -8.46 -5.56 0.21
C MET A 2 -7.49 -6.69 -0.06
N VAL A 3 -6.90 -7.23 1.00
CA VAL A 3 -6.05 -8.41 0.95
C VAL A 3 -6.79 -9.53 1.66
N VAL A 4 -6.80 -10.71 1.05
CA VAL A 4 -7.37 -11.93 1.62
C VAL A 4 -6.34 -13.03 1.54
N ARG A 5 -6.45 -14.04 2.40
CA ARG A 5 -5.59 -15.23 2.29
C ARG A 5 -5.79 -15.88 0.94
N ASP A 6 -4.72 -16.50 0.43
CA ASP A 6 -4.73 -17.21 -0.85
C ASP A 6 -5.85 -18.25 -0.94
N ASP A 7 -6.03 -19.05 0.11
CA ASP A 7 -7.08 -20.09 0.18
C ASP A 7 -8.50 -19.52 0.09
N ASP A 8 -8.68 -18.27 0.54
CA ASP A 8 -9.97 -17.58 0.53
C ASP A 8 -10.18 -16.74 -0.73
N TYR A 9 -9.16 -16.59 -1.59
CA TYR A 9 -9.17 -15.64 -2.71
C TYR A 9 -10.32 -15.89 -3.69
N ALA A 10 -10.47 -17.13 -4.17
CA ALA A 10 -11.53 -17.50 -5.09
C ALA A 10 -12.93 -17.35 -4.45
N ALA A 11 -13.07 -17.73 -3.18
CA ALA A 11 -14.33 -17.61 -2.45
C ALA A 11 -14.71 -16.15 -2.18
N ALA A 12 -13.73 -15.29 -1.92
CA ALA A 12 -13.94 -13.85 -1.75
C ALA A 12 -14.46 -13.20 -3.05
N ILE A 13 -13.87 -13.56 -4.20
CA ILE A 13 -14.34 -13.10 -5.51
C ILE A 13 -15.80 -13.52 -5.73
N GLU A 14 -16.14 -14.80 -5.53
CA GLU A 14 -17.50 -15.28 -5.74
C GLU A 14 -18.52 -14.59 -4.81
N LYS A 15 -18.13 -14.33 -3.55
CA LYS A 15 -18.97 -13.59 -2.60
C LYS A 15 -19.20 -12.14 -3.04
N LEU A 16 -18.16 -11.46 -3.53
CA LEU A 16 -18.28 -10.10 -4.05
C LEU A 16 -19.18 -10.05 -5.30
N GLU A 17 -19.00 -10.99 -6.23
CA GLU A 17 -19.87 -11.09 -7.41
C GLU A 17 -21.33 -11.32 -7.03
N ARG A 18 -21.59 -12.21 -6.05
CA ARG A 18 -22.94 -12.44 -5.52
C ARG A 18 -23.51 -11.22 -4.79
N ALA A 19 -22.65 -10.35 -4.25
CA ALA A 19 -23.04 -9.09 -3.64
C ALA A 19 -23.25 -7.95 -4.66
N GLY A 20 -23.16 -8.23 -5.96
CA GLY A 20 -23.44 -7.26 -7.03
C GLY A 20 -22.21 -6.52 -7.57
N PHE A 21 -21.00 -6.86 -7.09
CA PHE A 21 -19.77 -6.35 -7.69
C PHE A 21 -19.53 -7.02 -9.04
N THR A 22 -18.96 -6.29 -10.00
CA THR A 22 -18.67 -6.84 -11.34
C THR A 22 -17.20 -6.77 -11.65
N LYS A 23 -16.59 -7.89 -12.05
CA LYS A 23 -15.20 -7.91 -12.52
C LYS A 23 -15.00 -6.91 -13.66
N SER A 24 -13.93 -6.14 -13.58
CA SER A 24 -13.60 -5.10 -14.54
C SER A 24 -12.10 -5.00 -14.76
N ALA A 25 -11.70 -4.21 -15.76
CA ALA A 25 -10.31 -3.83 -15.93
C ALA A 25 -9.95 -2.66 -15.00
N PRO A 26 -8.71 -2.58 -14.50
CA PRO A 26 -8.24 -1.40 -13.79
C PRO A 26 -8.50 -0.11 -14.57
N ASN A 27 -9.15 0.87 -13.95
CA ASN A 27 -9.32 2.20 -14.49
C ASN A 27 -8.15 3.09 -14.06
N ARG A 28 -7.25 3.34 -15.00
CA ARG A 28 -6.08 4.23 -14.83
C ARG A 28 -6.13 5.40 -15.80
N THR A 29 -7.31 5.72 -16.31
CA THR A 29 -7.48 6.77 -17.30
C THR A 29 -7.04 8.10 -16.68
N PRO A 30 -6.05 8.80 -17.26
CA PRO A 30 -5.69 10.14 -16.82
C PRO A 30 -6.89 11.09 -16.94
N CYS A 31 -6.79 12.27 -16.31
CA CYS A 31 -7.81 13.30 -16.48
C CYS A 31 -8.10 13.56 -17.98
N PRO A 32 -9.37 13.73 -18.38
CA PRO A 32 -9.74 13.89 -19.78
C PRO A 32 -8.98 15.00 -20.51
N GLU A 33 -8.61 16.07 -19.81
CA GLU A 33 -7.83 17.19 -20.34
C GLU A 33 -6.41 16.74 -20.74
N ILE A 34 -5.77 15.90 -19.93
CA ILE A 34 -4.44 15.33 -20.22
C ILE A 34 -4.52 14.40 -21.42
N MET A 35 -5.59 13.62 -21.53
CA MET A 35 -5.80 12.69 -22.63
C MET A 35 -6.11 13.41 -23.96
N ALA A 36 -6.90 14.48 -23.92
CA ALA A 36 -7.27 15.24 -25.11
C ALA A 36 -6.09 15.96 -25.76
N ASP A 37 -5.14 16.42 -24.94
CA ASP A 37 -3.96 17.16 -25.41
C ASP A 37 -2.76 16.26 -25.76
N HIS A 38 -2.85 14.94 -25.50
CA HIS A 38 -1.74 14.02 -25.78
C HIS A 38 -1.69 13.63 -27.27
N PRO A 39 -0.50 13.68 -27.92
CA PRO A 39 -0.37 13.37 -29.35
C PRO A 39 -0.70 11.91 -29.69
N ASP A 40 -0.59 11.00 -28.72
CA ASP A 40 -0.95 9.60 -28.85
C ASP A 40 -1.54 9.06 -27.53
N PRO A 41 -2.85 9.25 -27.29
CA PRO A 41 -3.48 8.85 -26.02
C PRO A 41 -3.46 7.32 -25.82
N GLN A 42 -3.43 6.55 -26.91
CA GLN A 42 -3.43 5.09 -26.84
C GLN A 42 -2.08 4.58 -26.35
N ARG A 43 -0.98 5.08 -26.92
CA ARG A 43 0.37 4.77 -26.43
C ARG A 43 0.58 5.21 -24.99
N LEU A 44 0.05 6.36 -24.58
CA LEU A 44 0.10 6.80 -23.18
C LEU A 44 -0.55 5.76 -22.25
N MET A 45 -1.72 5.24 -22.62
CA MET A 45 -2.38 4.20 -21.84
C MET A 45 -1.60 2.88 -21.81
N GLU A 46 -0.96 2.50 -22.91
CA GLU A 46 -0.09 1.32 -22.96
C GLU A 46 1.13 1.48 -22.04
N GLU A 47 1.77 2.65 -22.04
CA GLU A 47 2.90 2.98 -21.17
C GLU A 47 2.49 2.99 -19.69
N ILE A 48 1.33 3.58 -19.35
CA ILE A 48 0.78 3.54 -18.00
C ILE A 48 0.57 2.09 -17.57
N ASN A 49 -0.17 1.30 -18.35
CA ASN A 49 -0.48 -0.09 -17.99
C ASN A 49 0.76 -0.98 -17.96
N ALA A 50 1.80 -0.69 -18.75
CA ALA A 50 3.05 -1.43 -18.70
C ALA A 50 3.69 -1.42 -17.31
N GLY A 51 3.54 -0.31 -16.57
CA GLY A 51 4.04 -0.17 -15.19
C GLY A 51 3.27 -0.94 -14.12
N TYR A 52 2.15 -1.59 -14.46
CA TYR A 52 1.29 -2.35 -13.54
C TYR A 52 1.09 -3.82 -13.97
N LYS A 53 1.83 -4.30 -14.97
CA LYS A 53 1.62 -5.64 -15.56
C LYS A 53 1.61 -6.79 -14.54
N ARG A 54 2.49 -6.73 -13.53
CA ARG A 54 2.59 -7.78 -12.52
C ARG A 54 1.40 -7.74 -11.56
N VAL A 55 1.11 -6.57 -10.97
CA VAL A 55 -0.09 -6.42 -10.12
C VAL A 55 -1.39 -6.80 -10.85
N ASP A 56 -1.54 -6.43 -12.12
CA ASP A 56 -2.72 -6.78 -12.93
C ASP A 56 -2.88 -8.28 -13.17
N ARG A 57 -1.79 -9.05 -13.08
CA ARG A 57 -1.83 -10.52 -13.19
C ARG A 57 -2.31 -11.19 -11.90
N TYR A 58 -2.00 -10.59 -10.75
CA TYR A 58 -2.24 -11.21 -9.45
C TYR A 58 -3.47 -10.67 -8.72
N CYS A 59 -3.93 -9.46 -9.05
CA CYS A 59 -5.13 -8.87 -8.45
C CYS A 59 -6.38 -9.07 -9.31
N THR A 60 -7.53 -9.02 -8.65
CA THR A 60 -8.85 -8.97 -9.31
C THR A 60 -9.43 -7.60 -9.02
N VAL A 61 -9.82 -6.89 -10.08
CA VAL A 61 -10.50 -5.61 -9.97
C VAL A 61 -11.99 -5.82 -10.16
N LEU A 62 -12.78 -5.24 -9.26
CA LEU A 62 -14.24 -5.26 -9.34
C LEU A 62 -14.78 -3.84 -9.20
N ASP A 63 -15.73 -3.49 -10.05
CA ASP A 63 -16.51 -2.26 -9.91
C ASP A 63 -17.52 -2.42 -8.78
N TYR A 64 -17.72 -1.35 -8.02
CA TYR A 64 -18.78 -1.29 -7.02
C TYR A 64 -20.18 -1.40 -7.67
N PRO A 65 -21.18 -1.96 -6.95
CA PRO A 65 -22.55 -2.02 -7.44
C PRO A 65 -23.07 -0.62 -7.86
N GLN A 66 -23.71 -0.53 -9.03
CA GLN A 66 -24.15 0.76 -9.59
C GLN A 66 -25.31 1.41 -8.84
N ASP A 67 -25.95 0.63 -7.97
CA ASP A 67 -27.12 1.00 -7.19
C ASP A 67 -26.78 2.01 -6.09
N ASP A 68 -25.48 2.19 -5.80
CA ASP A 68 -24.95 3.12 -4.81
C ASP A 68 -24.32 4.36 -5.48
N PRO A 69 -24.96 5.54 -5.39
CA PRO A 69 -24.44 6.77 -5.96
C PRO A 69 -23.11 7.23 -5.34
N GLU A 70 -22.83 6.89 -4.08
CA GLU A 70 -21.60 7.32 -3.38
C GLU A 70 -20.37 6.58 -3.89
N HIS A 71 -20.56 5.33 -4.33
CA HIS A 71 -19.50 4.45 -4.80
C HIS A 71 -19.46 4.33 -6.33
N LYS A 72 -20.23 5.15 -7.05
CA LYS A 72 -20.29 5.12 -8.51
C LYS A 72 -18.93 5.44 -9.12
N GLY A 73 -18.40 4.50 -9.90
CA GLY A 73 -17.10 4.62 -10.55
C GLY A 73 -15.91 4.25 -9.66
N MET A 74 -16.15 3.78 -8.43
CA MET A 74 -15.10 3.21 -7.58
C MET A 74 -14.80 1.77 -7.96
N GLN A 75 -13.53 1.39 -7.80
CA GLN A 75 -13.06 0.03 -8.02
C GLN A 75 -12.44 -0.56 -6.76
N LEU A 76 -12.83 -1.79 -6.44
CA LEU A 76 -12.20 -2.61 -5.43
C LEU A 76 -11.08 -3.44 -6.07
N TYR A 77 -9.87 -3.27 -5.57
CA TYR A 77 -8.74 -4.15 -5.90
C TYR A 77 -8.61 -5.21 -4.80
N LEU A 78 -8.78 -6.47 -5.18
CA LEU A 78 -8.65 -7.63 -4.31
C LEU A 78 -7.33 -8.36 -4.61
N PHE A 79 -6.51 -8.51 -3.58
CA PHE A 79 -5.19 -9.12 -3.66
C PHE A 79 -5.14 -10.41 -2.86
N PRO A 80 -4.46 -11.45 -3.39
CA PRO A 80 -4.05 -12.59 -2.60
C PRO A 80 -2.90 -12.17 -1.67
N ASP A 81 -2.82 -12.83 -0.53
CA ASP A 81 -1.81 -12.52 0.48
C ASP A 81 -0.39 -12.83 0.02
N SER A 82 -0.17 -13.94 -0.70
CA SER A 82 1.13 -14.27 -1.30
C SER A 82 1.73 -13.16 -2.18
N PHE A 83 0.89 -12.27 -2.73
CA PHE A 83 1.35 -11.10 -3.48
C PHE A 83 1.60 -9.88 -2.56
N ALA A 84 0.77 -9.71 -1.53
CA ALA A 84 0.77 -8.53 -0.68
C ALA A 84 1.71 -8.64 0.54
N HIS A 85 2.13 -9.85 0.93
CA HIS A 85 2.98 -10.10 2.11
C HIS A 85 2.41 -9.55 3.42
N ILE A 86 1.10 -9.65 3.64
CA ILE A 86 0.44 -9.06 4.82
C ILE A 86 0.30 -10.07 5.95
N PHE A 87 -0.11 -11.31 5.67
CA PHE A 87 -0.21 -12.35 6.69
C PHE A 87 1.12 -13.12 6.76
N PRO A 88 1.69 -13.32 7.95
CA PRO A 88 2.91 -14.10 8.09
C PRO A 88 2.67 -15.58 7.78
N ASP A 89 3.53 -16.18 6.94
CA ASP A 89 3.52 -17.61 6.58
C ASP A 89 3.45 -18.57 7.79
N SER A 90 3.92 -18.12 8.96
CA SER A 90 4.05 -18.94 10.16
C SER A 90 2.89 -18.82 11.16
N ARG A 91 1.91 -17.93 10.94
CA ARG A 91 0.87 -17.66 11.94
C ARG A 91 -0.50 -17.72 11.30
N ASN A 92 -1.18 -18.83 11.53
CA ASN A 92 -2.64 -18.88 11.46
C ASN A 92 -3.22 -17.97 12.55
N PRO A 93 -3.84 -16.79 12.27
CA PRO A 93 -4.66 -16.12 13.27
C PRO A 93 -5.84 -16.99 13.74
N SER A 94 -6.16 -18.05 12.99
CA SER A 94 -7.17 -19.06 13.32
C SER A 94 -6.83 -19.90 14.57
N ILE A 95 -5.58 -19.89 15.04
CA ILE A 95 -5.14 -20.56 16.28
C ILE A 95 -4.70 -19.49 17.29
N ALA A 96 -5.59 -18.57 17.62
CA ALA A 96 -5.49 -17.73 18.81
C ALA A 96 -6.73 -17.89 19.69
N LEU A 97 -7.25 -19.11 19.83
CA LEU A 97 -8.06 -19.48 20.99
C LEU A 97 -7.11 -19.71 22.17
N GLY A 98 -6.74 -18.61 22.83
CA GLY A 98 -6.04 -18.61 24.13
C GLY A 98 -4.56 -18.24 24.06
N GLY A 99 -4.22 -17.07 24.59
CA GLY A 99 -2.85 -16.73 25.00
C GLY A 99 -2.20 -15.56 24.24
N THR A 100 -2.59 -14.34 24.58
CA THR A 100 -1.76 -13.12 24.82
C THR A 100 -0.45 -12.84 24.04
N ALA A 101 -0.22 -13.36 22.82
CA ALA A 101 0.96 -13.02 22.01
C ALA A 101 0.67 -12.56 20.56
N SER A 102 -0.59 -12.67 20.09
CA SER A 102 -0.99 -12.34 18.71
C SER A 102 -1.59 -10.93 18.53
N THR A 103 -1.65 -10.10 19.58
CA THR A 103 -2.28 -8.77 19.55
C THR A 103 -1.43 -7.66 18.93
N ASN A 104 -0.20 -7.93 18.50
CA ASN A 104 0.78 -6.89 18.16
C ASN A 104 0.98 -6.65 16.65
N GLN A 105 0.20 -7.30 15.77
CA GLN A 105 0.38 -7.16 14.31
C GLN A 105 -0.80 -6.50 13.61
N PHE A 106 -2.01 -6.62 14.19
CA PHE A 106 -3.23 -6.07 13.59
C PHE A 106 -4.14 -5.47 14.65
N HIS A 107 -4.80 -4.36 14.30
CA HIS A 107 -6.05 -3.96 14.94
C HIS A 107 -7.21 -4.72 14.29
N THR A 108 -7.92 -5.51 15.08
CA THR A 108 -9.02 -6.35 14.58
C THR A 108 -10.37 -5.80 14.99
N TYR A 109 -11.26 -5.61 14.02
CA TYR A 109 -12.65 -5.19 14.20
C TYR A 109 -13.58 -6.20 13.50
N GLY A 110 -14.12 -7.14 14.26
CA GLY A 110 -14.89 -8.25 13.69
C GLY A 110 -13.99 -9.11 12.79
N ASN A 111 -14.35 -9.20 11.51
CA ASN A 111 -13.58 -9.92 10.47
C ASN A 111 -12.60 -9.02 9.68
N LEU A 112 -12.43 -7.76 10.10
CA LEU A 112 -11.50 -6.82 9.47
C LEU A 112 -10.21 -6.75 10.28
N HIS A 113 -9.07 -6.94 9.60
CA HIS A 113 -7.74 -6.90 10.19
C HIS A 113 -6.94 -5.76 9.56
N TYR A 114 -6.68 -4.72 10.34
CA TYR A 114 -5.90 -3.56 9.91
C TYR A 114 -4.45 -3.75 10.37
N PRO A 115 -3.47 -3.86 9.45
CA PRO A 115 -2.07 -4.07 9.82
C PRO A 115 -1.55 -2.88 10.62
N LEU A 116 -0.77 -3.15 11.65
CA LEU A 116 0.02 -2.12 12.34
C LEU A 116 1.20 -1.69 11.47
N GLU A 117 1.79 -0.54 11.80
CA GLU A 117 2.88 0.09 11.03
C GLU A 117 3.99 -0.88 10.62
N PRO A 118 4.55 -1.74 11.49
CA PRO A 118 5.62 -2.65 11.08
C PRO A 118 5.19 -3.63 9.98
N VAL A 119 4.00 -4.20 10.11
CA VAL A 119 3.45 -5.18 9.14
C VAL A 119 3.17 -4.50 7.80
N LEU A 120 2.60 -3.29 7.83
CA LEU A 120 2.28 -2.56 6.61
C LEU A 120 3.55 -2.12 5.87
N VAL A 121 4.56 -1.62 6.59
CA VAL A 121 5.85 -1.23 6.01
C VAL A 121 6.59 -2.45 5.45
N GLU A 122 6.63 -3.55 6.20
CA GLU A 122 7.24 -4.81 5.76
C GLU A 122 6.58 -5.32 4.47
N SER A 123 5.25 -5.34 4.43
CA SER A 123 4.46 -5.70 3.24
C SER A 123 4.83 -4.86 2.02
N PHE A 124 4.88 -3.53 2.16
CA PHE A 124 5.18 -2.64 1.03
C PHE A 124 6.62 -2.80 0.55
N VAL A 125 7.56 -2.99 1.48
CA VAL A 125 8.98 -3.22 1.15
C VAL A 125 9.15 -4.55 0.42
N LYS A 126 8.58 -5.65 0.93
CA LYS A 126 8.65 -6.96 0.27
C LYS A 126 8.02 -6.94 -1.11
N ALA A 127 6.83 -6.34 -1.24
CA ALA A 127 6.17 -6.20 -2.52
C ALA A 127 6.99 -5.33 -3.50
N ALA A 128 7.68 -4.28 -3.04
CA ALA A 128 8.56 -3.47 -3.88
C ALA A 128 9.80 -4.25 -4.35
N ILE A 129 10.44 -5.00 -3.44
CA ILE A 129 11.60 -5.88 -3.77
C ILE A 129 11.22 -6.90 -4.83
N ASP A 130 10.06 -7.56 -4.67
CA ASP A 130 9.60 -8.55 -5.65
C ASP A 130 9.36 -7.94 -7.03
N GLU A 131 8.80 -6.73 -7.09
CA GLU A 131 8.60 -6.02 -8.35
C GLU A 131 9.92 -5.61 -9.01
N GLU A 132 10.88 -5.10 -8.23
CA GLU A 132 12.22 -4.74 -8.70
C GLU A 132 13.00 -5.98 -9.21
N ALA A 133 12.77 -7.15 -8.61
CA ALA A 133 13.41 -8.39 -9.01
C ALA A 133 12.85 -8.94 -10.34
N GLU A 134 11.56 -8.74 -10.62
CA GLU A 134 10.93 -9.22 -11.87
C GLU A 134 11.01 -8.20 -13.02
N MET A 135 11.03 -6.90 -12.72
CA MET A 135 10.98 -5.84 -13.72
C MET A 135 12.02 -4.75 -13.40
N GLU A 136 12.82 -4.37 -14.40
CA GLU A 136 13.81 -3.29 -14.28
C GLU A 136 13.17 -1.96 -13.83
N PHE A 137 11.93 -1.71 -14.26
CA PHE A 137 11.12 -0.58 -13.80
C PHE A 137 9.65 -0.98 -13.69
N SER A 138 9.06 -0.75 -12.52
CA SER A 138 7.64 -0.96 -12.23
C SER A 138 7.07 0.31 -11.62
N THR A 139 6.02 0.88 -12.24
CA THR A 139 5.30 2.02 -11.66
C THR A 139 4.66 1.63 -10.33
N TRP A 140 4.24 0.37 -10.20
CA TRP A 140 3.75 -0.17 -8.93
C TRP A 140 4.85 -0.16 -7.85
N ALA A 141 6.06 -0.63 -8.14
CA ALA A 141 7.20 -0.54 -7.20
C ALA A 141 7.49 0.90 -6.79
N ALA A 142 7.50 1.83 -7.75
CA ALA A 142 7.71 3.25 -7.49
C ALA A 142 6.62 3.84 -6.57
N ILE A 143 5.37 3.42 -6.73
CA ILE A 143 4.25 3.83 -5.86
C ILE A 143 4.41 3.27 -4.45
N LEU A 144 4.79 1.98 -4.31
CA LEU A 144 5.06 1.37 -3.01
C LEU A 144 6.20 2.11 -2.28
N ALA A 145 7.30 2.37 -2.98
CA ALA A 145 8.41 3.16 -2.45
C ALA A 145 7.98 4.58 -2.04
N CYS A 146 7.14 5.24 -2.84
CA CYS A 146 6.54 6.53 -2.50
C CYS A 146 5.69 6.45 -1.22
N TRP A 147 4.90 5.39 -1.03
CA TRP A 147 4.14 5.21 0.21
C TRP A 147 5.04 4.98 1.42
N VAL A 148 6.06 4.14 1.31
CA VAL A 148 7.04 3.93 2.39
C VAL A 148 7.75 5.25 2.74
N SER A 149 8.09 6.05 1.72
CA SER A 149 8.64 7.40 1.87
C SER A 149 7.67 8.33 2.63
N GLN A 150 6.38 8.30 2.32
CA GLN A 150 5.36 9.07 3.06
C GLN A 150 5.19 8.57 4.49
N MET A 151 5.20 7.25 4.73
CA MET A 151 5.08 6.69 6.08
C MET A 151 6.24 7.16 6.98
N SER A 152 7.47 7.09 6.47
CA SER A 152 8.67 7.49 7.21
C SER A 152 8.90 9.00 7.28
N GLY A 153 8.43 9.77 6.30
CA GLY A 153 8.59 11.22 6.26
C GLY A 153 7.44 12.03 6.86
N TYR A 154 6.20 11.55 6.70
CA TYR A 154 4.97 12.29 7.04
C TYR A 154 4.20 11.67 8.20
N LEU A 155 4.13 10.33 8.26
CA LEU A 155 3.48 9.62 9.37
C LEU A 155 4.43 9.30 10.53
N GLU A 156 5.67 9.80 10.46
CA GLU A 156 6.69 9.69 11.49
C GLU A 156 7.01 8.25 11.91
N VAL A 157 6.81 7.28 11.01
CA VAL A 157 7.25 5.90 11.23
C VAL A 157 8.76 5.89 11.49
N ASN A 158 9.17 5.21 12.55
CA ASN A 158 10.56 5.18 12.96
C ASN A 158 11.46 4.56 11.88
N ASN A 159 12.68 5.08 11.76
CA ASN A 159 13.68 4.62 10.77
C ASN A 159 14.25 3.21 11.08
N ASP A 160 13.88 2.62 12.21
CA ASP A 160 14.25 1.29 12.67
C ASP A 160 13.03 0.36 12.81
N ILE A 161 11.89 0.74 12.22
CA ILE A 161 10.64 -0.02 12.32
C ILE A 161 10.78 -1.47 11.84
N LEU A 162 11.70 -1.75 10.92
CA LEU A 162 11.98 -3.09 10.41
C LEU A 162 13.20 -3.77 11.04
N ASP A 163 13.88 -3.19 12.04
CA ASP A 163 15.08 -3.80 12.65
C ASP A 163 14.84 -5.22 13.22
N HIS A 164 13.60 -5.54 13.56
CA HIS A 164 13.18 -6.85 14.09
C HIS A 164 12.46 -7.72 13.05
N CYS A 165 12.41 -7.29 11.78
CA CYS A 165 11.88 -8.11 10.69
C CYS A 165 12.81 -9.30 10.46
N GLU A 166 12.22 -10.49 10.28
CA GLU A 166 12.97 -11.73 10.02
C GLU A 166 13.59 -11.76 8.61
N ASP A 167 13.03 -10.99 7.68
CA ASP A 167 13.54 -10.90 6.31
C ASP A 167 14.68 -9.87 6.19
N GLU A 168 15.90 -10.37 6.22
CA GLU A 168 17.12 -9.55 6.11
C GLU A 168 17.15 -8.67 4.84
N LYS A 169 16.56 -9.13 3.73
CA LYS A 169 16.51 -8.31 2.50
C LYS A 169 15.57 -7.13 2.66
N ALA A 170 14.43 -7.32 3.31
CA ALA A 170 13.50 -6.24 3.62
C ALA A 170 14.15 -5.22 4.57
N VAL A 171 14.89 -5.69 5.58
CA VAL A 171 15.64 -4.81 6.50
C VAL A 171 16.68 -3.98 5.75
N GLU A 172 17.51 -4.63 4.92
CA GLU A 172 18.54 -3.96 4.15
C GLU A 172 17.95 -2.93 3.19
N TRP A 173 16.95 -3.35 2.39
CA TRP A 173 16.31 -2.48 1.41
C TRP A 173 15.68 -1.25 2.08
N TYR A 174 14.95 -1.43 3.18
CA TYR A 174 14.37 -0.30 3.92
C TYR A 174 15.44 0.60 4.51
N SER A 175 16.47 0.04 5.14
CA SER A 175 17.55 0.80 5.78
C SER A 175 18.30 1.68 4.77
N VAL A 176 18.59 1.15 3.58
CA VAL A 176 19.30 1.85 2.50
C VAL A 176 18.45 2.96 1.87
N ASN A 177 17.16 2.72 1.66
CA ASN A 177 16.29 3.64 0.94
C ASN A 177 15.63 4.70 1.84
N PHE A 178 15.28 4.35 3.08
CA PHE A 178 14.46 5.19 3.96
C PHE A 178 14.87 5.19 5.44
N GLY A 179 15.63 4.19 5.89
CA GLY A 179 15.96 3.98 7.30
C GLY A 179 17.34 4.50 7.69
N ARG A 180 18.02 3.76 8.58
CA ARG A 180 19.27 4.21 9.23
C ARG A 180 20.41 4.49 8.28
N ILE A 181 20.65 3.63 7.28
CA ILE A 181 21.74 3.85 6.31
C ILE A 181 21.46 5.09 5.47
N TYR A 182 20.20 5.30 5.06
CA TYR A 182 19.79 6.50 4.34
C TYR A 182 20.04 7.77 5.16
N GLU A 183 19.59 7.81 6.42
CA GLU A 183 19.76 9.00 7.27
C GLU A 183 21.23 9.24 7.65
N ALA A 184 22.04 8.19 7.84
CA ALA A 184 23.46 8.33 8.09
C ALA A 184 24.20 9.01 6.90
N LYS A 185 23.74 8.75 5.66
CA LYS A 185 24.32 9.33 4.44
C LYS A 185 23.78 10.72 4.13
N ASN A 186 22.48 10.95 4.33
CA ASN A 186 21.78 12.14 3.84
C ASN A 186 21.38 13.14 4.95
N GLY A 187 21.63 12.79 6.22
CA GLY A 187 21.13 13.50 7.38
C GLY A 187 19.77 12.95 7.86
N PRO A 188 19.37 13.28 9.11
CA PRO A 188 18.08 12.86 9.64
C PRO A 188 16.96 13.40 8.76
N ARG A 189 15.94 12.57 8.51
CA ARG A 189 14.78 13.02 7.75
C ARG A 189 14.05 14.08 8.57
N ASP A 190 13.79 15.25 7.98
CA ASP A 190 12.96 16.24 8.64
C ASP A 190 11.51 15.73 8.69
N ARG A 191 11.18 15.07 9.80
CA ARG A 191 9.85 14.52 10.09
C ARG A 191 8.88 15.60 10.54
N ARG A 192 9.36 16.83 10.74
CA ARG A 192 8.53 17.97 11.12
C ARG A 192 8.04 18.65 9.86
N ILE A 193 6.73 18.76 9.71
CA ILE A 193 6.17 19.72 8.76
C ILE A 193 6.39 21.11 9.35
N SER A 194 7.56 21.69 9.16
CA SER A 194 7.69 23.14 9.29
C SER A 194 7.12 23.77 8.02
N LYS A 195 5.86 24.22 8.07
CA LYS A 195 5.45 25.26 7.12
C LYS A 195 6.41 26.44 7.34
N ARG A 196 6.98 26.97 6.26
CA ARG A 196 7.78 28.21 6.34
C ARG A 196 6.98 29.26 7.11
N LEU A 197 7.56 29.81 8.18
CA LEU A 197 7.07 31.00 8.86
C LEU A 197 6.74 32.06 7.80
N GLY A 198 5.46 32.47 7.73
CA GLY A 198 4.96 33.46 6.77
C GLY A 198 4.02 32.95 5.67
N SER A 199 3.77 31.64 5.54
CA SER A 199 2.62 31.18 4.74
C SER A 199 1.36 31.31 5.59
N GLY A 200 0.57 32.38 5.41
CA GLY A 200 -0.54 32.82 6.28
C GLY A 200 -1.76 31.88 6.45
N LYS A 201 -1.51 30.58 6.65
CA LYS A 201 -2.44 29.51 7.05
C LYS A 201 -1.72 28.61 8.06
N GLU A 202 -1.33 29.20 9.18
CA GLU A 202 -0.78 28.48 10.33
C GLU A 202 -1.91 27.68 10.98
N MET A 203 -1.72 26.36 11.11
CA MET A 203 -2.52 25.56 12.03
C MET A 203 -1.73 25.54 13.35
N PRO A 204 -2.31 25.92 14.49
CA PRO A 204 -1.61 26.05 15.77
C PRO A 204 -1.28 24.70 16.42
N VAL A 205 -1.41 23.61 15.66
CA VAL A 205 -1.30 22.24 16.12
C VAL A 205 -0.57 21.40 15.08
N ASP A 206 0.21 20.42 15.55
CA ASP A 206 0.73 19.34 14.73
C ASP A 206 -0.43 18.44 14.24
N MET A 207 -0.12 17.48 13.37
CA MET A 207 -1.09 16.54 12.80
C MET A 207 -1.67 15.55 13.84
N ARG A 208 -1.10 15.51 15.05
CA ARG A 208 -1.57 14.73 16.21
C ARG A 208 -2.47 15.58 17.13
N GLY A 209 -2.67 16.86 16.83
CA GLY A 209 -3.43 17.80 17.64
C GLY A 209 -2.65 18.42 18.80
N ASN A 210 -1.34 18.21 18.89
CA ASN A 210 -0.51 18.84 19.91
C ASN A 210 -0.13 20.26 19.49
N PRO A 211 0.00 21.21 20.43
CA PRO A 211 0.52 22.54 20.12
C PRO A 211 1.93 22.50 19.53
N ILE A 212 2.18 23.33 18.51
CA ILE A 212 3.53 23.59 17.95
C ILE A 212 4.28 24.58 18.84
#